data_AF-A0A2V7NCJ1-F1
#
_entry.id   AF-A0A2V7NCJ1-F1
#
_cell.length_a   1.000
_cell.length_b   1.000
_cell.length_c   1.000
_cell.angle_alpha   90.00
_cell.angle_beta   90.00
_cell.angle_gamma   90.00
#
_symmetry.space_group_name_H-M   'P 1'
#
loop_
_entity.id
_entity.type
_entity.pdbx_description
1 polymer ?
#
loop_
_entity_poly.entity_id
_entity_poly.type
_entity_poly.pdbx_seq_one_letter_code
_entity_poly.pdbx_strand_id
1 'polypeptide(L)'
;MNRITRLVVAAVLLLPQLPSAADWPGYEKLTREQVVAALAEASASTPADFYSKNLSGLDLSGIDFKGANLTAAVLNRSNLTGANLSRCNLTVSFAEGANLTNADLRGAMMFSMQLQGANLKGANLSGARLIGDLRKANLEGSVLTKMDGAADMKNQSMGLMRANIVSANLRGADLSGSDFSRADFSFSDLSGANLAGTRLSGAEFSGTDLRGANLAGADLSGAKLIDTDFTGANLAGADFTAAVLRSVRGLAQDQPAGDERVLRVCQDPNNLPFSNRAGEGFENKIAELLARELGWTLEYTWFPQRMGFIRNTLRGRDPGSNRFKCDLVIGVPVGFELASTTKPYYRSTYALVYVKGKGLDGVTAPEGLLDLEPAKLKSLKLGVVGQTPPADWLLRHRLFDQVVPYQLQSGDPERYPGEIVEKDLVAGKIDVAFVWGPIAGYFAKNAASAKLAVVPFEPSPEIHFDFRIAMGVRFGEREWKDRIERLVEANRGRIQAILAAYGVPQLDDAGRIMAVPAQ
;
A
#
# COMPACT_ATOMS: atom_id res chain seq x y z
N MET A 1 14.36 -67.07 19.58
CA MET A 1 15.61 -67.00 18.80
C MET A 1 15.52 -65.81 17.85
N ASN A 2 16.32 -64.77 18.11
CA ASN A 2 16.69 -63.63 17.25
C ASN A 2 15.59 -62.72 16.66
N ARG A 3 15.69 -61.39 16.58
CA ARG A 3 16.54 -60.33 17.16
C ARG A 3 15.94 -59.03 16.58
N ILE A 4 15.44 -58.13 17.42
CA ILE A 4 15.83 -56.71 17.48
C ILE A 4 16.18 -56.04 16.14
N THR A 5 15.33 -55.13 15.67
CA THR A 5 15.78 -53.83 15.16
C THR A 5 14.79 -52.73 15.60
N ARG A 6 15.37 -51.58 15.95
CA ARG A 6 14.82 -50.44 16.70
C ARG A 6 13.85 -49.55 15.89
N LEU A 7 13.03 -48.82 16.67
CA LEU A 7 12.59 -47.41 16.57
C LEU A 7 12.49 -46.78 15.16
N VAL A 8 11.39 -46.09 14.87
CA VAL A 8 11.17 -44.67 15.21
C VAL A 8 9.66 -44.39 15.07
N VAL A 9 9.03 -43.96 16.16
CA VAL A 9 7.73 -43.27 16.12
C VAL A 9 8.00 -41.90 15.52
N ALA A 10 7.83 -41.78 14.20
CA ALA A 10 7.69 -40.49 13.57
C ALA A 10 6.23 -40.09 13.75
N ALA A 11 5.99 -39.25 14.76
CA ALA A 11 4.84 -38.37 14.77
C ALA A 11 4.89 -37.55 13.48
N VAL A 12 4.14 -37.98 12.47
CA VAL A 12 3.85 -37.15 11.31
C VAL A 12 3.00 -36.01 11.86
N LEU A 13 3.67 -34.87 12.05
CA LEU A 13 3.05 -33.56 12.19
C LEU A 13 1.90 -33.50 11.18
N LEU A 14 0.66 -33.54 11.68
CA LEU A 14 -0.48 -32.98 10.97
C LEU A 14 -0.18 -31.50 10.81
N LEU A 15 0.51 -31.16 9.72
CA LEU A 15 0.36 -29.86 9.10
C LEU A 15 -1.15 -29.67 8.90
N PRO A 16 -1.74 -28.52 9.29
CA PRO A 16 -3.10 -28.23 8.90
C PRO A 16 -3.12 -28.32 7.37
N GLN A 17 -3.86 -29.29 6.84
CA GLN A 17 -4.14 -29.31 5.41
C GLN A 17 -4.74 -27.94 5.09
N LEU A 18 -4.02 -27.18 4.28
CA LEU A 18 -4.55 -25.94 3.71
C LEU A 18 -5.95 -26.25 3.17
N PRO A 19 -6.95 -25.41 3.43
CA PRO A 19 -8.33 -25.69 3.05
C PRO A 19 -8.36 -26.07 1.57
N SER A 20 -8.92 -27.24 1.27
CA SER A 20 -9.05 -27.76 -0.09
C SER A 20 -9.60 -26.64 -0.98
N ALA A 21 -9.06 -26.52 -2.19
CA ALA A 21 -9.63 -25.66 -3.21
C ALA A 21 -11.13 -25.98 -3.28
N ALA A 22 -11.97 -25.03 -2.88
CA ALA A 22 -13.36 -25.24 -2.52
C ALA A 22 -14.12 -26.09 -3.54
N ASP A 23 -15.04 -26.93 -3.07
CA ASP A 23 -16.02 -27.56 -3.95
C ASP A 23 -16.91 -26.47 -4.56
N TRP A 24 -16.96 -26.39 -5.89
CA TRP A 24 -17.81 -25.45 -6.63
C TRP A 24 -19.18 -26.09 -6.85
N PRO A 25 -20.25 -25.61 -6.16
CA PRO A 25 -21.56 -26.23 -6.26
C PRO A 25 -22.07 -26.20 -7.70
N GLY A 26 -22.56 -27.34 -8.20
CA GLY A 26 -23.06 -27.48 -9.57
C GLY A 26 -22.01 -27.83 -10.62
N TYR A 27 -20.72 -27.97 -10.24
CA TYR A 27 -19.66 -28.39 -11.15
C TYR A 27 -19.20 -29.81 -10.82
N GLU A 28 -19.18 -30.69 -11.83
CA GLU A 28 -18.64 -32.04 -11.66
C GLU A 28 -17.12 -31.98 -11.43
N LYS A 29 -16.68 -32.47 -10.27
CA LYS A 29 -15.26 -32.56 -9.92
C LYS A 29 -14.61 -33.74 -10.64
N LEU A 30 -13.56 -33.47 -11.40
CA LEU A 30 -12.77 -34.52 -12.04
C LEU A 30 -11.50 -34.83 -11.23
N THR A 31 -11.01 -36.06 -11.36
CA THR A 31 -9.64 -36.43 -10.98
C THR A 31 -8.66 -36.21 -12.14
N ARG A 32 -7.36 -36.19 -11.86
CA ARG A 32 -6.33 -36.09 -12.91
C ARG A 32 -6.46 -37.23 -13.91
N GLU A 33 -6.73 -38.45 -13.45
CA GLU A 33 -6.87 -39.65 -14.28
C GLU A 33 -8.05 -39.52 -15.25
N GLN A 34 -9.18 -38.99 -14.78
CA GLN A 34 -10.35 -38.73 -15.63
C GLN A 34 -10.06 -37.68 -16.70
N VAL A 35 -9.30 -36.62 -16.35
CA VAL A 35 -8.84 -35.61 -17.32
C VAL A 35 -7.94 -36.23 -18.39
N VAL A 36 -6.97 -37.05 -17.99
CA VAL A 36 -6.06 -37.73 -18.91
C VAL A 36 -6.80 -38.71 -19.82
N ALA A 37 -7.77 -39.47 -19.28
CA ALA A 37 -8.59 -40.39 -20.07
C ALA A 37 -9.42 -39.64 -21.12
N ALA A 38 -10.08 -38.54 -20.74
CA ALA A 38 -10.87 -37.73 -21.65
C ALA A 38 -10.02 -37.12 -22.78
N LEU A 39 -8.78 -36.71 -22.48
CA LEU A 39 -7.84 -36.20 -23.48
C LEU A 39 -7.32 -37.30 -24.42
N ALA A 40 -7.15 -38.53 -23.93
CA ALA A 40 -6.72 -39.67 -24.74
C ALA A 40 -7.78 -40.11 -25.77
N GLU A 41 -9.06 -39.87 -25.48
CA GLU A 41 -10.18 -40.16 -26.38
C GLU A 41 -10.46 -39.03 -27.39
N ALA A 42 -9.85 -37.87 -27.21
CA ALA A 42 -10.08 -36.70 -28.06
C ALA A 42 -9.44 -36.85 -29.45
N SER A 43 -10.06 -36.21 -30.43
CA SER A 43 -9.57 -36.15 -31.80
C SER A 43 -9.73 -34.76 -32.39
N ALA A 44 -9.17 -34.52 -33.58
CA ALA A 44 -9.31 -33.22 -34.26
C ALA A 44 -10.77 -32.84 -34.58
N SER A 45 -11.66 -33.82 -34.81
CA SER A 45 -13.09 -33.60 -35.04
C SER A 45 -13.92 -33.57 -33.76
N THR A 46 -13.39 -34.14 -32.67
CA THR A 46 -14.07 -34.24 -31.37
C THR A 46 -13.09 -33.84 -30.27
N PRO A 47 -12.91 -32.54 -30.01
CA PRO A 47 -12.01 -32.07 -28.95
C PRO A 47 -12.48 -32.55 -27.57
N ALA A 48 -11.55 -32.72 -26.63
CA ALA A 48 -11.91 -33.01 -25.24
C ALA A 48 -12.80 -31.91 -24.67
N ASP A 49 -13.89 -32.30 -24.02
CA ASP A 49 -14.88 -31.38 -23.48
C ASP A 49 -14.87 -31.38 -21.95
N PHE A 50 -14.46 -30.25 -21.40
CA PHE A 50 -14.43 -29.95 -19.98
C PHE A 50 -15.40 -28.81 -19.64
N TYR A 51 -16.43 -28.59 -20.47
CA TYR A 51 -17.45 -27.59 -20.23
C TYR A 51 -18.02 -27.71 -18.80
N SER A 52 -17.90 -26.62 -18.04
CA SER A 52 -18.43 -26.53 -16.66
C SER A 52 -17.94 -27.65 -15.72
N LYS A 53 -16.71 -28.14 -15.90
CA LYS A 53 -16.06 -29.11 -15.00
C LYS A 53 -15.19 -28.41 -13.96
N ASN A 54 -15.06 -29.03 -12.78
CA ASN A 54 -14.19 -28.56 -11.71
C ASN A 54 -12.88 -29.37 -11.67
N LEU A 55 -11.79 -28.70 -12.03
CA LEU A 55 -10.42 -29.19 -12.07
C LEU A 55 -9.55 -28.50 -10.99
N SER A 56 -10.16 -27.79 -10.03
CA SER A 56 -9.46 -26.99 -9.02
C SER A 56 -8.48 -27.80 -8.18
N GLY A 57 -7.31 -27.27 -7.88
CA GLY A 57 -6.32 -27.94 -7.03
C GLY A 57 -5.70 -29.23 -7.61
N LEU A 58 -6.07 -29.64 -8.83
CA LEU A 58 -5.42 -30.78 -9.48
C LEU A 58 -3.99 -30.42 -9.88
N ASP A 59 -3.10 -31.41 -9.80
CA ASP A 59 -1.89 -31.38 -10.59
C ASP A 59 -2.26 -31.73 -12.02
N LEU A 60 -2.05 -30.80 -12.94
CA LEU A 60 -2.27 -30.90 -14.38
C LEU A 60 -0.99 -30.52 -15.16
N SER A 61 0.16 -30.55 -14.48
CA SER A 61 1.44 -30.20 -15.07
C SER A 61 1.79 -31.10 -16.24
N GLY A 62 2.33 -30.48 -17.29
CA GLY A 62 2.76 -31.13 -18.54
C GLY A 62 1.66 -31.75 -19.39
N ILE A 63 0.38 -31.62 -19.02
CA ILE A 63 -0.74 -32.21 -19.77
C ILE A 63 -0.97 -31.44 -21.09
N ASP A 64 -1.25 -32.18 -22.16
CA ASP A 64 -1.65 -31.61 -23.45
C ASP A 64 -3.16 -31.45 -23.54
N PHE A 65 -3.64 -30.22 -23.35
CA PHE A 65 -5.04 -29.81 -23.52
C PHE A 65 -5.32 -29.23 -24.91
N LYS A 66 -4.37 -29.26 -25.86
CA LYS A 66 -4.45 -28.50 -27.11
C LYS A 66 -5.82 -28.62 -27.79
N GLY A 67 -6.46 -27.46 -28.00
CA GLY A 67 -7.76 -27.36 -28.66
C GLY A 67 -8.97 -27.81 -27.82
N ALA A 68 -8.78 -28.23 -26.56
CA ALA A 68 -9.87 -28.65 -25.69
C ALA A 68 -10.86 -27.51 -25.40
N ASN A 69 -12.11 -27.89 -25.19
CA ASN A 69 -13.14 -26.99 -24.68
C ASN A 69 -13.09 -26.97 -23.16
N LEU A 70 -12.58 -25.88 -22.58
CA LEU A 70 -12.53 -25.62 -21.15
C LEU A 70 -13.49 -24.48 -20.76
N THR A 71 -14.49 -24.20 -21.59
CA THR A 71 -15.47 -23.12 -21.35
C THR A 71 -16.14 -23.32 -20.00
N ALA A 72 -16.19 -22.26 -19.19
CA ALA A 72 -16.70 -22.28 -17.82
C ALA A 72 -15.99 -23.29 -16.89
N ALA A 73 -14.84 -23.87 -17.26
CA ALA A 73 -14.13 -24.77 -16.36
C ALA A 73 -13.53 -24.02 -15.15
N VAL A 74 -13.43 -24.72 -14.02
CA VAL A 74 -12.85 -24.18 -12.78
C VAL A 74 -11.50 -24.84 -12.51
N LEU A 75 -10.43 -24.07 -12.67
CA LEU A 75 -9.01 -24.44 -12.57
C LEU A 75 -8.35 -23.78 -11.35
N ASN A 76 -9.11 -23.22 -10.41
CA ASN A 76 -8.59 -22.46 -9.28
C ASN A 76 -7.54 -23.27 -8.50
N ARG A 77 -6.39 -22.63 -8.22
CA ARG A 77 -5.25 -23.23 -7.49
C ARG A 77 -4.72 -24.55 -8.08
N SER A 78 -5.01 -24.85 -9.35
CA SER A 78 -4.44 -26.02 -10.03
C SER A 78 -2.98 -25.76 -10.43
N ASN A 79 -2.21 -26.84 -10.59
CA ASN A 79 -0.86 -26.78 -11.15
C ASN A 79 -0.90 -27.13 -12.65
N LEU A 80 -0.75 -26.13 -13.50
CA LEU A 80 -0.71 -26.23 -14.97
C LEU A 80 0.72 -25.95 -15.50
N THR A 81 1.74 -26.16 -14.66
CA THR A 81 3.14 -25.90 -15.07
C THR A 81 3.49 -26.69 -16.33
N GLY A 82 3.93 -25.99 -17.38
CA GLY A 82 4.30 -26.59 -18.66
C GLY A 82 3.15 -27.27 -19.42
N ALA A 83 1.89 -27.08 -19.02
CA ALA A 83 0.75 -27.63 -19.75
C ALA A 83 0.59 -26.96 -21.12
N ASN A 84 0.15 -27.73 -22.12
CA ASN A 84 -0.17 -27.20 -23.44
C ASN A 84 -1.66 -26.89 -23.53
N LEU A 85 -2.00 -25.62 -23.35
CA LEU A 85 -3.35 -25.04 -23.47
C LEU A 85 -3.52 -24.30 -24.82
N SER A 86 -2.66 -24.58 -25.81
CA SER A 86 -2.72 -23.87 -27.09
C SER A 86 -4.04 -24.13 -27.80
N ARG A 87 -4.65 -23.07 -28.32
CA ARG A 87 -5.96 -23.09 -29.02
C ARG A 87 -7.13 -23.60 -28.17
N CYS A 88 -6.99 -23.72 -26.85
CA CYS A 88 -8.11 -24.06 -25.98
C CYS A 88 -9.16 -22.95 -25.95
N ASN A 89 -10.41 -23.32 -25.72
CA ASN A 89 -11.45 -22.36 -25.35
C ASN A 89 -11.60 -22.32 -23.82
N LEU A 90 -11.14 -21.24 -23.20
CA LEU A 90 -11.18 -20.94 -21.76
C LEU A 90 -12.15 -19.79 -21.45
N THR A 91 -13.18 -19.64 -22.28
CA THR A 91 -14.16 -18.57 -22.14
C THR A 91 -14.97 -18.76 -20.86
N VAL A 92 -15.07 -17.71 -20.05
CA VAL A 92 -15.74 -17.67 -18.73
C VAL A 92 -15.16 -18.65 -17.71
N SER A 93 -13.90 -19.07 -17.88
CA SER A 93 -13.24 -20.01 -16.98
C SER A 93 -12.57 -19.30 -15.79
N PHE A 94 -12.35 -20.04 -14.72
CA PHE A 94 -11.75 -19.53 -13.47
C PHE A 94 -10.42 -20.23 -13.21
N ALA A 95 -9.34 -19.48 -12.98
CA ALA A 95 -8.01 -19.99 -12.69
C ALA A 95 -7.32 -19.13 -11.62
N GLU A 96 -8.09 -18.68 -10.62
CA GLU A 96 -7.60 -17.87 -9.51
C GLU A 96 -6.49 -18.62 -8.76
N GLY A 97 -5.33 -17.97 -8.61
CA GLY A 97 -4.15 -18.54 -7.96
C GLY A 97 -3.60 -19.81 -8.62
N ALA A 98 -3.98 -20.13 -9.85
CA ALA A 98 -3.43 -21.27 -10.57
C ALA A 98 -1.97 -21.03 -10.96
N ASN A 99 -1.18 -22.11 -11.04
CA ASN A 99 0.20 -22.04 -11.48
C ASN A 99 0.32 -22.47 -12.95
N LEU A 100 0.43 -21.51 -13.87
CA LEU A 100 0.64 -21.69 -15.30
C LEU A 100 2.09 -21.41 -15.73
N THR A 101 3.07 -21.60 -14.83
CA THR A 101 4.48 -21.35 -15.15
C THR A 101 4.90 -22.14 -16.39
N ASN A 102 5.49 -21.46 -17.38
CA ASN A 102 5.91 -22.03 -18.67
C ASN A 102 4.79 -22.75 -19.47
N ALA A 103 3.51 -22.51 -19.17
CA ALA A 103 2.41 -23.09 -19.94
C ALA A 103 2.33 -22.47 -21.35
N ASP A 104 1.87 -23.26 -22.33
CA ASP A 104 1.62 -22.80 -23.69
C ASP A 104 0.15 -22.47 -23.88
N LEU A 105 -0.19 -21.19 -24.00
CA LEU A 105 -1.53 -20.64 -24.21
C LEU A 105 -1.69 -20.04 -25.62
N ARG A 106 -0.80 -20.39 -26.57
CA ARG A 106 -0.81 -19.78 -27.91
C ARG A 106 -2.16 -19.96 -28.60
N GLY A 107 -2.74 -18.84 -29.04
CA GLY A 107 -4.04 -18.83 -29.72
C GLY A 107 -5.23 -19.29 -28.88
N ALA A 108 -5.09 -19.37 -27.55
CA ALA A 108 -6.21 -19.71 -26.67
C ALA A 108 -7.25 -18.58 -26.62
N MET A 109 -8.52 -18.94 -26.42
CA MET A 109 -9.63 -18.00 -26.26
C MET A 109 -10.00 -17.87 -24.79
N MET A 110 -9.66 -16.74 -24.17
CA MET A 110 -9.81 -16.46 -22.74
C MET A 110 -10.74 -15.26 -22.52
N PHE A 111 -11.92 -15.28 -23.14
CA PHE A 111 -12.91 -14.22 -22.96
C PHE A 111 -13.61 -14.37 -21.61
N SER A 112 -13.70 -13.30 -20.83
CA SER A 112 -14.16 -13.26 -19.43
C SER A 112 -13.41 -14.19 -18.46
N MET A 113 -12.17 -14.61 -18.76
CA MET A 113 -11.43 -15.51 -17.88
C MET A 113 -10.96 -14.80 -16.60
N GLN A 114 -11.01 -15.50 -15.46
CA GLN A 114 -10.58 -14.99 -14.16
C GLN A 114 -9.22 -15.60 -13.79
N LEU A 115 -8.19 -14.79 -13.63
CA LEU A 115 -6.78 -15.17 -13.42
C LEU A 115 -6.13 -14.40 -12.25
N GLN A 116 -6.94 -13.94 -11.29
CA GLN A 116 -6.41 -13.13 -10.18
C GLN A 116 -5.37 -13.92 -9.39
N GLY A 117 -4.21 -13.29 -9.16
CA GLY A 117 -3.09 -13.89 -8.45
C GLY A 117 -2.48 -15.15 -9.11
N ALA A 118 -2.86 -15.48 -10.35
CA ALA A 118 -2.29 -16.62 -11.06
C ALA A 118 -0.80 -16.38 -11.40
N ASN A 119 -0.02 -17.46 -11.45
CA ASN A 119 1.39 -17.41 -11.82
C ASN A 119 1.59 -17.88 -13.27
N LEU A 120 1.76 -16.96 -14.20
CA LEU A 120 2.04 -17.18 -15.63
C LEU A 120 3.50 -16.88 -16.00
N LYS A 121 4.44 -16.97 -15.04
CA LYS A 121 5.87 -16.74 -15.30
C LYS A 121 6.37 -17.59 -16.46
N GLY A 122 6.97 -16.96 -17.47
CA GLY A 122 7.48 -17.64 -18.66
C GLY A 122 6.43 -18.30 -19.57
N ALA A 123 5.13 -18.11 -19.32
CA ALA A 123 4.08 -18.68 -20.16
C ALA A 123 4.06 -18.02 -21.55
N ASN A 124 3.56 -18.74 -22.56
CA ASN A 124 3.43 -18.25 -23.92
C ASN A 124 1.97 -18.03 -24.30
N LEU A 125 1.54 -16.77 -24.32
CA LEU A 125 0.20 -16.31 -24.69
C LEU A 125 0.14 -15.74 -26.12
N SER A 126 1.13 -16.05 -26.97
CA SER A 126 1.22 -15.42 -28.29
C SER A 126 -0.02 -15.70 -29.16
N GLY A 127 -0.58 -14.64 -29.74
CA GLY A 127 -1.79 -14.72 -30.57
C GLY A 127 -3.07 -15.13 -29.84
N ALA A 128 -3.06 -15.22 -28.51
CA ALA A 128 -4.26 -15.52 -27.73
C ALA A 128 -5.23 -14.33 -27.70
N ARG A 129 -6.50 -14.58 -27.41
CA ARG A 129 -7.48 -13.54 -27.09
C ARG A 129 -7.78 -13.56 -25.61
N LEU A 130 -7.56 -12.46 -24.89
CA LEU A 130 -7.87 -12.37 -23.46
C LEU A 130 -8.59 -11.06 -23.13
N ILE A 131 -9.85 -11.20 -22.70
CA ILE A 131 -10.55 -10.14 -21.99
C ILE A 131 -10.90 -10.75 -20.65
N GLY A 132 -10.38 -10.21 -19.55
CA GLY A 132 -10.47 -10.91 -18.27
C GLY A 132 -9.67 -10.20 -17.19
N ASP A 133 -9.60 -10.83 -16.03
CA ASP A 133 -9.03 -10.22 -14.83
C ASP A 133 -7.75 -10.95 -14.39
N LEU A 134 -6.61 -10.30 -14.60
CA LEU A 134 -5.26 -10.71 -14.21
C LEU A 134 -4.74 -9.89 -13.01
N ARG A 135 -5.63 -9.32 -12.18
CA ARG A 135 -5.18 -8.54 -11.02
C ARG A 135 -4.19 -9.32 -10.17
N LYS A 136 -3.05 -8.69 -9.86
CA LYS A 136 -1.96 -9.29 -9.05
C LYS A 136 -1.34 -10.56 -9.64
N ALA A 137 -1.59 -10.89 -10.91
CA ALA A 137 -0.98 -12.04 -11.57
C ALA A 137 0.53 -11.82 -11.78
N ASN A 138 1.29 -12.91 -11.83
CA ASN A 138 2.71 -12.88 -12.15
C ASN A 138 2.95 -13.34 -13.59
N LEU A 139 3.27 -12.42 -14.49
CA LEU A 139 3.58 -12.64 -15.91
C LEU A 139 5.07 -12.37 -16.22
N GLU A 140 5.94 -12.41 -15.22
CA GLU A 140 7.39 -12.18 -15.41
C GLU A 140 7.96 -13.04 -16.55
N GLY A 141 8.62 -12.40 -17.52
CA GLY A 141 9.26 -13.06 -18.65
C GLY A 141 8.32 -13.85 -19.58
N SER A 142 7.00 -13.65 -19.48
CA SER A 142 6.03 -14.29 -20.38
C SER A 142 6.07 -13.69 -21.79
N VAL A 143 5.54 -14.43 -22.76
CA VAL A 143 5.49 -14.03 -24.18
C VAL A 143 4.05 -13.80 -24.60
N LEU A 144 3.66 -12.55 -24.83
CA LEU A 144 2.32 -12.09 -25.22
C LEU A 144 2.31 -11.53 -26.65
N THR A 145 3.25 -11.93 -27.51
CA THR A 145 3.40 -11.35 -28.85
C THR A 145 2.12 -11.52 -29.67
N LYS A 146 1.67 -10.44 -30.34
CA LYS A 146 0.45 -10.44 -31.17
C LYS A 146 -0.84 -10.89 -30.44
N MET A 147 -0.84 -10.87 -29.12
CA MET A 147 -2.03 -11.18 -28.32
C MET A 147 -3.07 -10.07 -28.49
N ASP A 148 -4.35 -10.44 -28.47
CA ASP A 148 -5.47 -9.49 -28.51
C ASP A 148 -6.16 -9.44 -27.13
N GLY A 149 -5.84 -8.41 -26.36
CA GLY A 149 -6.49 -8.02 -25.12
C GLY A 149 -7.33 -6.75 -25.21
N ALA A 150 -7.65 -6.29 -26.42
CA ALA A 150 -8.42 -5.07 -26.64
C ALA A 150 -9.86 -5.23 -26.16
N ALA A 151 -10.40 -4.17 -25.55
CA ALA A 151 -11.77 -4.17 -25.05
C ALA A 151 -12.80 -4.36 -26.17
N ASP A 152 -13.84 -5.16 -25.90
CA ASP A 152 -14.94 -5.35 -26.86
C ASP A 152 -15.99 -4.26 -26.70
N MET A 153 -16.01 -3.33 -27.65
CA MET A 153 -16.91 -2.18 -27.64
C MET A 153 -18.35 -2.53 -28.03
N LYS A 154 -18.63 -3.74 -28.52
CA LYS A 154 -19.99 -4.14 -28.95
C LYS A 154 -20.88 -4.58 -27.79
N ASN A 155 -20.33 -4.78 -26.59
CA ASN A 155 -21.05 -5.34 -25.45
C ASN A 155 -21.12 -4.35 -24.27
N GLN A 156 -22.04 -3.37 -24.33
CA GLN A 156 -22.06 -2.18 -23.45
C GLN A 156 -23.07 -2.21 -22.29
N SER A 157 -23.99 -3.20 -22.22
CA SER A 157 -25.09 -3.15 -21.23
C SER A 157 -24.63 -3.41 -19.78
N MET A 158 -23.45 -4.00 -19.57
CA MET A 158 -22.93 -4.41 -18.26
C MET A 158 -21.58 -3.73 -17.90
N GLY A 159 -21.21 -2.68 -18.62
CA GLY A 159 -19.89 -2.01 -18.50
C GLY A 159 -18.86 -2.55 -19.49
N LEU A 160 -17.73 -1.84 -19.62
CA LEU A 160 -16.66 -2.17 -20.56
C LEU A 160 -15.89 -3.42 -20.09
N MET A 161 -16.04 -4.54 -20.80
CA MET A 161 -15.16 -5.69 -20.62
C MET A 161 -13.83 -5.45 -21.32
N ARG A 162 -12.76 -5.40 -20.53
CA ARG A 162 -11.37 -5.16 -20.95
C ARG A 162 -10.42 -6.11 -20.22
N ALA A 163 -9.19 -6.23 -20.70
CA ALA A 163 -8.12 -6.83 -19.90
C ALA A 163 -7.82 -5.95 -18.67
N ASN A 164 -8.01 -6.50 -17.48
CA ASN A 164 -7.68 -5.86 -16.21
C ASN A 164 -6.40 -6.50 -15.66
N ILE A 165 -5.30 -5.77 -15.73
CA ILE A 165 -3.95 -6.23 -15.43
C ILE A 165 -3.43 -5.50 -14.17
N VAL A 166 -4.32 -4.89 -13.37
CA VAL A 166 -3.94 -4.02 -12.25
C VAL A 166 -3.06 -4.75 -11.22
N SER A 167 -1.97 -4.08 -10.82
CA SER A 167 -0.96 -4.60 -9.88
C SER A 167 -0.30 -5.92 -10.29
N ALA A 168 -0.30 -6.28 -11.57
CA ALA A 168 0.40 -7.46 -12.06
C ALA A 168 1.90 -7.22 -12.23
N ASN A 169 2.69 -8.29 -12.17
CA ASN A 169 4.12 -8.27 -12.47
C ASN A 169 4.37 -8.75 -13.91
N LEU A 170 4.74 -7.88 -14.82
CA LEU A 170 5.10 -8.18 -16.22
C LEU A 170 6.58 -7.87 -16.51
N ARG A 171 7.44 -7.89 -15.49
CA ARG A 171 8.87 -7.58 -15.64
C ARG A 171 9.50 -8.46 -16.72
N GLY A 172 10.13 -7.82 -17.70
CA GLY A 172 10.79 -8.50 -18.83
C GLY A 172 9.87 -9.29 -19.76
N ALA A 173 8.55 -9.13 -19.69
CA ALA A 173 7.62 -9.79 -20.60
C ALA A 173 7.70 -9.21 -22.02
N ASP A 174 7.37 -10.02 -23.04
CA ASP A 174 7.34 -9.59 -24.44
C ASP A 174 5.90 -9.43 -24.93
N LEU A 175 5.43 -8.19 -25.01
CA LEU A 175 4.12 -7.77 -25.49
C LEU A 175 4.16 -7.27 -26.94
N SER A 176 5.26 -7.46 -27.67
CA SER A 176 5.43 -6.82 -28.98
C SER A 176 4.32 -7.17 -29.99
N GLY A 177 3.83 -6.14 -30.68
CA GLY A 177 2.75 -6.24 -31.67
C GLY A 177 1.39 -6.71 -31.13
N SER A 178 1.18 -6.76 -29.81
CA SER A 178 -0.12 -7.05 -29.21
C SER A 178 -1.08 -5.85 -29.28
N ASP A 179 -2.36 -6.10 -29.06
CA ASP A 179 -3.38 -5.05 -28.89
C ASP A 179 -3.97 -5.13 -27.47
N PHE A 180 -3.71 -4.10 -26.67
CA PHE A 180 -4.28 -3.91 -25.34
C PHE A 180 -5.02 -2.57 -25.27
N SER A 181 -5.63 -2.14 -26.38
CA SER A 181 -6.42 -0.92 -26.42
C SER A 181 -7.49 -0.92 -25.32
N ARG A 182 -7.51 0.14 -24.51
CA ARG A 182 -8.38 0.36 -23.35
C ARG A 182 -8.19 -0.59 -22.17
N ALA A 183 -7.16 -1.43 -22.17
CA ALA A 183 -6.81 -2.26 -21.01
C ALA A 183 -6.40 -1.42 -19.79
N ASP A 184 -6.40 -2.05 -18.62
CA ASP A 184 -5.99 -1.42 -17.35
C ASP A 184 -4.71 -2.03 -16.81
N PHE A 185 -3.60 -1.29 -16.88
CA PHE A 185 -2.30 -1.67 -16.34
C PHE A 185 -1.96 -0.93 -15.05
N SER A 186 -2.92 -0.27 -14.39
CA SER A 186 -2.63 0.57 -13.22
C SER A 186 -1.85 -0.19 -12.15
N PHE A 187 -0.81 0.44 -11.59
CA PHE A 187 0.07 -0.10 -10.56
C PHE A 187 0.85 -1.37 -10.94
N SER A 188 0.93 -1.73 -12.22
CA SER A 188 1.69 -2.90 -12.69
C SER A 188 3.18 -2.62 -12.79
N ASP A 189 4.00 -3.67 -12.72
CA ASP A 189 5.44 -3.60 -13.01
C ASP A 189 5.71 -4.14 -14.42
N LEU A 190 6.00 -3.24 -15.36
CA LEU A 190 6.40 -3.53 -16.74
C LEU A 190 7.88 -3.21 -16.97
N SER A 191 8.70 -3.16 -15.91
CA SER A 191 10.11 -2.81 -16.04
C SER A 191 10.86 -3.81 -16.94
N GLY A 192 11.63 -3.28 -17.89
CA GLY A 192 12.34 -4.06 -18.91
C GLY A 192 11.45 -4.83 -19.89
N ALA A 193 10.13 -4.63 -19.90
CA ALA A 193 9.23 -5.32 -20.83
C ALA A 193 9.40 -4.80 -22.27
N ASN A 194 9.11 -5.64 -23.27
CA ASN A 194 9.10 -5.27 -24.68
C ASN A 194 7.67 -4.99 -25.15
N LEU A 195 7.31 -3.72 -25.36
CA LEU A 195 6.03 -3.26 -25.88
C LEU A 195 6.16 -2.67 -27.30
N ALA A 196 7.17 -3.09 -28.07
CA ALA A 196 7.41 -2.53 -29.40
C ALA A 196 6.22 -2.81 -30.34
N GLY A 197 5.72 -1.76 -30.98
CA GLY A 197 4.57 -1.82 -31.89
C GLY A 197 3.25 -2.24 -31.24
N THR A 198 3.16 -2.22 -29.91
CA THR A 198 1.92 -2.57 -29.19
C THR A 198 0.87 -1.47 -29.36
N ARG A 199 -0.39 -1.86 -29.56
CA ARG A 199 -1.54 -0.93 -29.58
C ARG A 199 -2.08 -0.78 -28.15
N LEU A 200 -1.96 0.42 -27.60
CA LEU A 200 -2.31 0.79 -26.22
C LEU A 200 -3.31 1.95 -26.19
N SER A 201 -4.04 2.18 -27.29
CA SER A 201 -4.94 3.32 -27.42
C SER A 201 -6.00 3.33 -26.31
N GLY A 202 -6.11 4.44 -25.58
CA GLY A 202 -7.03 4.61 -24.46
C GLY A 202 -6.76 3.73 -23.23
N ALA A 203 -5.60 3.07 -23.14
CA ALA A 203 -5.25 2.24 -21.98
C ALA A 203 -4.92 3.07 -20.72
N GLU A 204 -5.07 2.46 -19.55
CA GLU A 204 -4.81 3.07 -18.24
C GLU A 204 -3.48 2.57 -17.67
N PHE A 205 -2.57 3.49 -17.34
CA PHE A 205 -1.21 3.21 -16.85
C PHE A 205 -0.92 3.94 -15.53
N SER A 206 -1.95 4.21 -14.73
CA SER A 206 -1.80 4.99 -13.51
C SER A 206 -0.93 4.25 -12.48
N GLY A 207 0.20 4.83 -12.08
CA GLY A 207 1.15 4.24 -11.13
C GLY A 207 1.99 3.08 -11.69
N THR A 208 2.00 2.89 -13.01
CA THR A 208 2.73 1.79 -13.67
C THR A 208 4.24 2.08 -13.76
N ASP A 209 5.06 1.05 -13.52
CA ASP A 209 6.52 1.09 -13.69
C ASP A 209 6.90 0.59 -15.10
N LEU A 210 7.37 1.48 -15.98
CA LEU A 210 7.83 1.19 -17.34
C LEU A 210 9.36 1.39 -17.47
N ARG A 211 10.11 1.35 -16.37
CA ARG A 211 11.56 1.62 -16.41
C ARG A 211 12.28 0.61 -17.29
N GLY A 212 13.12 1.11 -18.20
CA GLY A 212 13.86 0.28 -19.15
C GLY A 212 13.00 -0.47 -20.17
N ALA A 213 11.69 -0.21 -20.24
CA ALA A 213 10.80 -0.88 -21.20
C ALA A 213 11.05 -0.39 -22.62
N ASN A 214 10.79 -1.24 -23.61
CA ASN A 214 10.88 -0.88 -25.03
C ASN A 214 9.49 -0.59 -25.60
N LEU A 215 9.13 0.68 -25.78
CA LEU A 215 7.86 1.11 -26.39
C LEU A 215 8.04 1.64 -27.82
N ALA A 216 9.11 1.24 -28.52
CA ALA A 216 9.35 1.72 -29.88
C ALA A 216 8.14 1.45 -30.81
N GLY A 217 7.61 2.50 -31.43
CA GLY A 217 6.44 2.41 -32.32
C GLY A 217 5.12 2.04 -31.63
N ALA A 218 5.03 2.09 -30.30
CA ALA A 218 3.79 1.79 -29.59
C ALA A 218 2.76 2.92 -29.77
N ASP A 219 1.48 2.57 -29.91
CA ASP A 219 0.37 3.53 -29.97
C ASP A 219 -0.22 3.73 -28.58
N LEU A 220 0.14 4.82 -27.90
CA LEU A 220 -0.44 5.24 -26.61
C LEU A 220 -1.47 6.36 -26.78
N SER A 221 -2.09 6.49 -27.95
CA SER A 221 -3.05 7.57 -28.21
C SER A 221 -4.23 7.52 -27.24
N GLY A 222 -4.56 8.65 -26.61
CA GLY A 222 -5.63 8.72 -25.60
C GLY A 222 -5.36 7.96 -24.30
N ALA A 223 -4.17 7.37 -24.11
CA ALA A 223 -3.84 6.64 -22.89
C ALA A 223 -3.75 7.57 -21.67
N LYS A 224 -4.05 7.06 -20.48
CA LYS A 224 -3.90 7.82 -19.23
C LYS A 224 -2.67 7.35 -18.48
N LEU A 225 -1.72 8.27 -18.34
CA LEU A 225 -0.38 8.04 -17.81
C LEU A 225 -0.20 8.97 -16.62
N ILE A 226 -0.62 8.50 -15.45
CA ILE A 226 -0.61 9.26 -14.21
C ILE A 226 0.37 8.60 -13.26
N ASP A 227 1.35 9.32 -12.72
CA ASP A 227 2.35 8.75 -11.80
C ASP A 227 3.12 7.55 -12.44
N THR A 228 3.23 7.52 -13.77
CA THR A 228 3.90 6.46 -14.58
C THR A 228 5.41 6.72 -14.72
N ASP A 229 6.25 5.70 -14.62
CA ASP A 229 7.71 5.84 -14.68
C ASP A 229 8.30 5.26 -15.97
N PHE A 230 8.76 6.10 -16.89
CA PHE A 230 9.43 5.72 -18.14
C PHE A 230 10.97 5.79 -18.05
N THR A 231 11.58 5.86 -16.87
CA THR A 231 13.03 6.07 -16.76
C THR A 231 13.82 5.00 -17.53
N GLY A 232 14.62 5.43 -18.51
CA GLY A 232 15.40 4.53 -19.38
C GLY A 232 14.57 3.75 -20.41
N ALA A 233 13.28 4.05 -20.59
CA ALA A 233 12.45 3.42 -21.60
C ALA A 233 12.83 3.90 -23.02
N ASN A 234 12.77 3.00 -24.00
CA ASN A 234 12.88 3.37 -25.41
C ASN A 234 11.52 3.79 -25.94
N LEU A 235 11.39 5.06 -26.33
CA LEU A 235 10.13 5.67 -26.78
C LEU A 235 10.15 6.04 -28.27
N ALA A 236 11.14 5.55 -29.03
CA ALA A 236 11.33 5.92 -30.42
C ALA A 236 10.07 5.64 -31.26
N GLY A 237 9.44 6.69 -31.78
CA GLY A 237 8.23 6.57 -32.60
C GLY A 237 6.96 6.16 -31.84
N ALA A 238 6.97 6.22 -30.51
CA ALA A 238 5.75 6.01 -29.72
C ALA A 238 4.76 7.19 -29.93
N ASP A 239 3.49 6.89 -30.16
CA ASP A 239 2.44 7.89 -30.35
C ASP A 239 1.75 8.21 -29.02
N PHE A 240 1.85 9.46 -28.57
CA PHE A 240 1.19 9.96 -27.35
C PHE A 240 0.04 10.93 -27.67
N THR A 241 -0.50 10.91 -28.89
CA THR A 241 -1.57 11.82 -29.31
C THR A 241 -2.77 11.74 -28.37
N ALA A 242 -3.20 12.87 -27.82
CA ALA A 242 -4.29 12.95 -26.84
C ALA A 242 -4.09 12.14 -25.54
N ALA A 243 -2.88 11.66 -25.26
CA ALA A 243 -2.58 10.99 -24.00
C ALA A 243 -2.61 11.99 -22.83
N VAL A 244 -3.13 11.55 -21.68
CA VAL A 244 -3.14 12.33 -20.44
C VAL A 244 -1.87 12.02 -19.66
N LEU A 245 -0.89 12.91 -19.72
CA LEU A 245 0.37 12.81 -18.99
C LEU A 245 0.31 13.64 -17.71
N ARG A 246 0.41 13.00 -16.53
CA ARG A 246 0.48 13.72 -15.24
C ARG A 246 1.44 13.04 -14.29
N SER A 247 2.42 13.77 -13.77
CA SER A 247 3.43 13.19 -12.85
C SER A 247 4.18 11.98 -13.44
N VAL A 248 4.33 11.96 -14.76
CA VAL A 248 5.16 10.97 -15.45
C VAL A 248 6.64 11.29 -15.25
N ARG A 249 7.47 10.26 -15.20
CA ARG A 249 8.94 10.36 -15.15
C ARG A 249 9.54 9.74 -16.41
N GLY A 250 10.72 10.18 -16.85
CA GLY A 250 11.44 9.59 -17.99
C GLY A 250 10.94 9.93 -19.40
N LEU A 251 9.95 10.83 -19.57
CA LEU A 251 9.52 11.34 -20.89
C LEU A 251 10.25 12.62 -21.32
N ALA A 252 10.86 13.33 -20.39
CA ALA A 252 11.78 14.40 -20.70
C ALA A 252 13.19 13.80 -20.79
N GLN A 253 14.02 14.33 -21.69
CA GLN A 253 15.46 14.36 -21.45
C GLN A 253 15.69 15.27 -20.22
N ASP A 254 15.33 14.76 -19.05
CA ASP A 254 15.70 15.37 -17.80
C ASP A 254 17.20 15.07 -17.65
N GLN A 255 18.00 16.01 -18.16
CA GLN A 255 19.04 16.55 -17.29
C GLN A 255 18.45 16.63 -15.88
N PRO A 256 19.11 16.07 -14.86
CA PRO A 256 18.64 16.18 -13.49
C PRO A 256 18.26 17.64 -13.27
N ALA A 257 17.01 17.89 -12.86
CA ALA A 257 16.58 19.23 -12.45
C ALA A 257 17.71 19.77 -11.57
N GLY A 258 18.39 20.79 -12.11
CA GLY A 258 19.73 21.15 -11.68
C GLY A 258 19.76 21.39 -10.18
N ASP A 259 20.90 21.06 -9.57
CA ASP A 259 21.68 21.88 -8.63
C ASP A 259 21.00 22.87 -7.66
N GLU A 260 19.70 22.79 -7.42
CA GLU A 260 19.06 23.34 -6.24
C GLU A 260 19.34 22.32 -5.14
N ARG A 261 20.50 22.52 -4.49
CA ARG A 261 20.82 21.91 -3.19
C ARG A 261 19.84 22.46 -2.15
N VAL A 262 18.56 22.13 -2.29
CA VAL A 262 17.44 22.62 -1.48
C VAL A 262 16.60 21.41 -1.05
N LEU A 263 16.48 21.18 0.25
CA LEU A 263 15.52 20.26 0.84
C LEU A 263 14.20 21.01 1.04
N ARG A 264 13.17 20.67 0.26
CA ARG A 264 11.84 21.29 0.40
C ARG A 264 10.93 20.41 1.23
N VAL A 265 10.47 20.91 2.37
CA VAL A 265 9.68 20.14 3.34
C VAL A 265 8.24 20.67 3.42
N CYS A 266 7.27 19.78 3.35
CA CYS A 266 5.86 20.09 3.53
C CYS A 266 5.53 20.08 5.02
N GLN A 267 5.10 21.21 5.59
CA GLN A 267 4.79 21.31 7.01
C GLN A 267 3.63 22.26 7.30
N ASP A 268 3.06 22.11 8.48
CA ASP A 268 2.02 22.99 8.99
C ASP A 268 2.66 24.23 9.68
N PRO A 269 2.25 25.46 9.31
CA PRO A 269 2.79 26.68 9.91
C PRO A 269 2.43 26.89 11.39
N ASN A 270 1.45 26.17 11.94
CA ASN A 270 0.94 26.32 13.29
C ASN A 270 0.49 24.97 13.87
N ASN A 271 1.45 24.10 14.18
CA ASN A 271 1.17 22.72 14.62
C ASN A 271 2.18 22.25 15.67
N LEU A 272 2.43 23.06 16.70
CA LEU A 272 3.28 22.61 17.80
C LEU A 272 2.67 21.38 18.49
N PRO A 273 3.50 20.38 18.83
CA PRO A 273 4.97 20.41 18.85
C PRO A 273 5.68 19.97 17.56
N PHE A 274 4.95 19.63 16.51
CA PHE A 274 5.49 19.09 15.26
C PHE A 274 6.25 20.17 14.49
N SER A 275 5.55 21.25 14.11
CA SER A 275 6.13 22.31 13.29
C SER A 275 5.44 23.66 13.51
N ASN A 276 6.18 24.74 13.29
CA ASN A 276 5.61 26.07 13.07
C ASN A 276 6.53 26.96 12.20
N ARG A 277 6.05 28.14 11.80
CA ARG A 277 6.85 29.11 11.01
C ARG A 277 8.11 29.60 11.72
N ALA A 278 8.11 29.61 13.04
CA ALA A 278 9.27 29.99 13.85
C ALA A 278 10.36 28.90 13.89
N GLY A 279 10.09 27.70 13.39
CA GLY A 279 11.04 26.59 13.38
C GLY A 279 11.23 25.94 14.76
N GLU A 280 10.25 26.08 15.65
CA GLU A 280 10.35 25.65 17.05
C GLU A 280 9.96 24.18 17.25
N GLY A 281 9.27 23.56 16.29
CA GLY A 281 8.80 22.19 16.40
C GLY A 281 9.89 21.14 16.17
N PHE A 282 9.71 19.93 16.71
CA PHE A 282 10.71 18.87 16.56
C PHE A 282 10.86 18.40 15.11
N GLU A 283 9.80 18.44 14.31
CA GLU A 283 9.88 18.12 12.89
C GLU A 283 10.64 19.21 12.12
N ASN A 284 10.60 20.48 12.56
CA ASN A 284 11.49 21.51 12.03
C ASN A 284 12.95 21.14 12.32
N LYS A 285 13.26 20.72 13.56
CA LYS A 285 14.63 20.33 13.94
C LYS A 285 15.14 19.10 13.21
N ILE A 286 14.27 18.14 12.92
CA ILE A 286 14.59 16.98 12.08
C ILE A 286 14.84 17.44 10.63
N ALA A 287 13.99 18.30 10.07
CA ALA A 287 14.19 18.84 8.72
C ALA A 287 15.53 19.62 8.59
N GLU A 288 15.84 20.47 9.56
CA GLU A 288 17.12 21.18 9.67
C GLU A 288 18.31 20.22 9.76
N LEU A 289 18.18 19.14 10.53
CA LEU A 289 19.19 18.09 10.62
C LEU A 289 19.43 17.45 9.25
N LEU A 290 18.39 17.00 8.56
CA LEU A 290 18.52 16.36 7.26
C LEU A 290 19.11 17.29 6.19
N ALA A 291 18.70 18.55 6.17
CA ALA A 291 19.25 19.56 5.24
C ALA A 291 20.75 19.76 5.46
N ARG A 292 21.19 19.88 6.73
CA ARG A 292 22.61 19.98 7.08
C ARG A 292 23.42 18.78 6.62
N GLU A 293 22.91 17.57 6.84
CA GLU A 293 23.58 16.32 6.42
C GLU A 293 23.67 16.17 4.91
N LEU A 294 22.71 16.74 4.17
CA LEU A 294 22.74 16.81 2.72
C LEU A 294 23.69 17.91 2.19
N GLY A 295 24.06 18.88 3.03
CA GLY A 295 24.72 20.12 2.60
C GLY A 295 23.80 20.98 1.72
N TRP A 296 22.50 20.91 1.96
CA TRP A 296 21.44 21.60 1.21
C TRP A 296 20.82 22.72 2.06
N THR A 297 20.31 23.76 1.41
CA THR A 297 19.43 24.75 2.06
C THR A 297 18.08 24.09 2.39
N LEU A 298 17.36 24.65 3.35
CA LEU A 298 16.05 24.15 3.77
C LEU A 298 14.97 25.15 3.39
N GLU A 299 13.95 24.69 2.70
CA GLU A 299 12.76 25.46 2.36
C GLU A 299 11.49 24.76 2.82
N TYR A 300 10.48 25.54 3.21
CA TYR A 300 9.22 25.01 3.70
C TYR A 300 8.06 25.39 2.80
N THR A 301 7.25 24.39 2.43
CA THR A 301 5.91 24.61 1.90
C THR A 301 4.92 24.52 3.06
N TRP A 302 4.37 25.68 3.42
CA TRP A 302 3.43 25.82 4.53
C TRP A 302 2.00 25.55 4.09
N PHE A 303 1.35 24.57 4.73
CA PHE A 303 -0.09 24.32 4.57
C PHE A 303 -0.65 23.62 5.82
N PRO A 304 -1.82 24.01 6.35
CA PRO A 304 -2.39 23.34 7.51
C PRO A 304 -2.61 21.83 7.31
N GLN A 305 -2.27 21.00 8.29
CA GLN A 305 -2.34 19.54 8.23
C GLN A 305 -3.79 19.04 8.41
N ARG A 306 -4.60 19.29 7.37
CA ARG A 306 -6.03 18.93 7.27
C ARG A 306 -6.33 18.26 5.93
N MET A 307 -7.60 17.96 5.67
CA MET A 307 -8.04 17.47 4.35
C MET A 307 -7.41 18.29 3.20
N GLY A 308 -6.74 17.58 2.30
CA GLY A 308 -6.05 18.18 1.16
C GLY A 308 -4.60 18.61 1.40
N PHE A 309 -4.00 18.41 2.58
CA PHE A 309 -2.59 18.72 2.84
C PHE A 309 -1.67 18.16 1.74
N ILE A 310 -1.64 16.83 1.55
CA ILE A 310 -0.79 16.17 0.54
C ILE A 310 -1.08 16.65 -0.89
N ARG A 311 -2.36 16.88 -1.22
CA ARG A 311 -2.76 17.36 -2.55
C ARG A 311 -2.24 18.78 -2.82
N ASN A 312 -2.23 19.64 -1.81
CA ASN A 312 -1.84 21.05 -1.94
C ASN A 312 -0.35 21.29 -1.69
N THR A 313 0.36 20.32 -1.09
CA THR A 313 1.80 20.37 -0.79
C THR A 313 2.57 19.36 -1.63
N LEU A 314 2.78 18.13 -1.13
CA LEU A 314 3.67 17.10 -1.70
C LEU A 314 3.34 16.74 -3.15
N ARG A 315 2.05 16.72 -3.52
CA ARG A 315 1.56 16.48 -4.89
C ARG A 315 1.17 17.78 -5.61
N GLY A 316 1.25 18.92 -4.94
CA GLY A 316 1.00 20.24 -5.50
C GLY A 316 2.20 20.74 -6.29
N ARG A 317 1.93 21.53 -7.35
CA ARG A 317 2.96 22.18 -8.16
C ARG A 317 2.87 23.70 -8.04
N ASP A 318 3.99 24.37 -8.27
CA ASP A 318 4.02 25.83 -8.36
C ASP A 318 3.23 26.30 -9.60
N PRO A 319 2.44 27.38 -9.48
CA PRO A 319 1.69 27.91 -10.63
C PRO A 319 2.62 28.24 -11.80
N GLY A 320 2.28 27.76 -13.01
CA GLY A 320 3.07 28.00 -14.22
C GLY A 320 4.37 27.21 -14.31
N SER A 321 4.61 26.26 -13.40
CA SER A 321 5.80 25.41 -13.38
C SER A 321 5.45 23.93 -13.25
N ASN A 322 6.30 23.07 -13.80
CA ASN A 322 6.25 21.63 -13.53
C ASN A 322 6.96 21.27 -12.20
N ARG A 323 7.41 22.24 -11.40
CA ARG A 323 8.07 21.99 -10.11
C ARG A 323 7.06 21.64 -9.02
N PHE A 324 7.33 20.59 -8.24
CA PHE A 324 6.58 20.29 -7.03
C PHE A 324 6.90 21.29 -5.92
N LYS A 325 5.93 21.61 -5.07
CA LYS A 325 6.10 22.60 -4.00
C LYS A 325 7.09 22.13 -2.91
N CYS A 326 7.04 20.85 -2.55
CA CYS A 326 7.91 20.24 -1.55
C CYS A 326 8.11 18.75 -1.85
N ASP A 327 9.15 18.13 -1.28
CA ASP A 327 9.62 16.78 -1.61
C ASP A 327 9.54 15.79 -0.44
N LEU A 328 9.28 16.27 0.76
CA LEU A 328 9.33 15.47 1.98
C LEU A 328 8.27 15.92 2.99
N VAL A 329 7.56 14.96 3.56
CA VAL A 329 6.74 15.13 4.78
C VAL A 329 7.47 14.42 5.92
N ILE A 330 7.71 15.12 7.04
CA ILE A 330 8.55 14.58 8.13
C ILE A 330 7.83 13.49 8.93
N GLY A 331 6.54 13.65 9.23
CA GLY A 331 5.77 12.69 10.02
C GLY A 331 4.48 12.23 9.36
N VAL A 332 4.41 10.95 9.02
CA VAL A 332 3.18 10.25 8.61
C VAL A 332 3.16 8.84 9.22
N PRO A 333 1.98 8.25 9.51
CA PRO A 333 1.91 6.87 9.96
C PRO A 333 2.41 5.90 8.88
N VAL A 334 3.04 4.80 9.27
CA VAL A 334 3.38 3.71 8.33
C VAL A 334 2.10 3.21 7.65
N GLY A 335 2.17 2.99 6.34
CA GLY A 335 0.99 2.58 5.54
C GLY A 335 0.08 3.74 5.12
N PHE A 336 0.49 5.00 5.31
CA PHE A 336 -0.26 6.16 4.88
C PHE A 336 -0.54 6.14 3.36
N GLU A 337 -1.81 6.04 2.97
CA GLU A 337 -2.20 5.76 1.58
C GLU A 337 -1.93 6.90 0.59
N LEU A 338 -1.70 8.12 1.09
CA LEU A 338 -1.52 9.30 0.23
C LEU A 338 -0.06 9.58 -0.14
N ALA A 339 0.91 8.86 0.46
CA ALA A 339 2.34 9.02 0.18
C ALA A 339 3.10 7.68 0.31
N SER A 340 4.26 7.56 -0.34
CA SER A 340 5.15 6.42 -0.11
C SER A 340 5.90 6.63 1.20
N THR A 341 5.76 5.69 2.14
CA THR A 341 6.35 5.80 3.48
C THR A 341 7.72 5.14 3.56
N THR A 342 8.68 5.83 4.20
CA THR A 342 9.99 5.26 4.54
C THR A 342 9.88 4.17 5.58
N LYS A 343 10.99 3.50 5.91
CA LYS A 343 11.11 2.81 7.20
C LYS A 343 10.76 3.77 8.36
N PRO A 344 10.08 3.29 9.41
CA PRO A 344 9.73 4.14 10.54
C PRO A 344 10.98 4.56 11.33
N TYR A 345 10.96 5.77 11.86
CA TYR A 345 12.06 6.34 12.64
C TYR A 345 11.73 6.52 14.13
N TYR A 346 10.44 6.44 14.50
CA TYR A 346 10.00 6.25 15.87
C TYR A 346 8.62 5.59 15.92
N ARG A 347 8.24 5.14 17.12
CA ARG A 347 6.91 4.63 17.47
C ARG A 347 6.45 5.36 18.71
N SER A 348 5.22 5.86 18.71
CA SER A 348 4.60 6.56 19.84
C SER A 348 3.22 5.97 20.10
N THR A 349 2.60 6.36 21.21
CA THR A 349 1.24 5.95 21.60
C THR A 349 0.42 7.15 22.04
N TYR A 350 -0.91 7.02 22.03
CA TYR A 350 -1.79 8.00 22.68
C TYR A 350 -1.51 8.01 24.19
N ALA A 351 -1.86 9.11 24.85
CA ALA A 351 -1.72 9.26 26.29
C ALA A 351 -2.91 10.03 26.86
N LEU A 352 -3.23 9.76 28.12
CA LEU A 352 -4.04 10.65 28.92
C LEU A 352 -3.13 11.59 29.72
N VAL A 353 -3.58 12.83 29.89
CA VAL A 353 -2.85 13.90 30.58
C VAL A 353 -3.76 14.53 31.61
N TYR A 354 -3.24 14.74 32.82
CA TYR A 354 -3.96 15.44 33.90
C TYR A 354 -3.04 16.36 34.70
N VAL A 355 -3.63 17.30 35.44
CA VAL A 355 -2.91 18.19 36.37
C VAL A 355 -2.68 17.47 37.70
N LYS A 356 -1.41 17.39 38.15
CA LYS A 356 -1.07 16.78 39.44
C LYS A 356 -1.68 17.54 40.62
N GLY A 357 -1.98 16.83 41.71
CA GLY A 357 -2.56 17.41 42.93
C GLY A 357 -4.07 17.68 42.84
N LYS A 358 -4.76 17.16 41.81
CA LYS A 358 -6.22 17.31 41.61
C LYS A 358 -7.02 16.03 41.88
N GLY A 359 -6.42 15.10 42.64
CA GLY A 359 -7.06 13.83 43.00
C GLY A 359 -6.99 12.76 41.92
N LEU A 360 -6.06 12.90 40.97
CA LEU A 360 -5.78 11.91 39.92
C LEU A 360 -4.36 11.33 40.01
N ASP A 361 -3.58 11.70 41.03
CA ASP A 361 -2.16 11.33 41.16
C ASP A 361 -1.91 9.81 41.29
N GLY A 362 -2.93 9.04 41.67
CA GLY A 362 -2.89 7.58 41.70
C GLY A 362 -3.09 6.91 40.32
N VAL A 363 -3.55 7.65 39.32
CA VAL A 363 -3.74 7.15 37.96
C VAL A 363 -2.37 7.06 37.28
N THR A 364 -1.82 5.85 37.24
CA THR A 364 -0.52 5.51 36.64
C THR A 364 -0.64 4.68 35.36
N ALA A 365 -1.85 4.17 35.08
CA ALA A 365 -2.26 3.53 33.83
C ALA A 365 -3.68 4.02 33.47
N PRO A 366 -4.08 4.00 32.18
CA PRO A 366 -5.43 4.44 31.76
C PRO A 366 -6.59 3.75 32.49
N GLU A 367 -6.43 2.47 32.80
CA GLU A 367 -7.41 1.66 33.53
C GLU A 367 -7.63 2.19 34.95
N GLY A 368 -6.61 2.80 35.57
CA GLY A 368 -6.74 3.41 36.90
C GLY A 368 -7.74 4.57 36.96
N LEU A 369 -8.14 5.13 35.82
CA LEU A 369 -9.24 6.09 35.76
C LEU A 369 -10.59 5.42 36.09
N LEU A 370 -10.76 4.15 35.73
CA LEU A 370 -11.96 3.35 35.97
C LEU A 370 -12.08 2.91 37.43
N ASP A 371 -10.95 2.84 38.14
CA ASP A 371 -10.86 2.47 39.55
C ASP A 371 -11.16 3.63 40.50
N LEU A 372 -11.38 4.84 39.98
CA LEU A 372 -11.78 5.99 40.78
C LEU A 372 -13.14 5.76 41.42
N GLU A 373 -13.36 6.41 42.58
CA GLU A 373 -14.67 6.43 43.22
C GLU A 373 -15.75 6.87 42.20
N PRO A 374 -16.90 6.16 42.08
CA PRO A 374 -17.87 6.42 41.02
C PRO A 374 -18.36 7.87 40.93
N ALA A 375 -18.51 8.54 42.08
CA ALA A 375 -18.90 9.95 42.12
C ALA A 375 -17.81 10.87 41.55
N LYS A 376 -16.53 10.58 41.86
CA LYS A 376 -15.38 11.30 41.31
C LYS A 376 -15.27 11.09 39.81
N LEU A 377 -15.33 9.83 39.36
CA LEU A 377 -15.27 9.49 37.94
C LEU A 377 -16.35 10.25 37.17
N LYS A 378 -17.62 10.14 37.60
CA LYS A 378 -18.76 10.81 36.94
C LYS A 378 -18.66 12.35 36.89
N SER A 379 -17.88 12.97 37.78
CA SER A 379 -17.69 14.42 37.80
C SER A 379 -16.64 14.94 36.83
N LEU A 380 -15.82 14.05 36.26
CA LEU A 380 -14.71 14.46 35.39
C LEU A 380 -15.23 14.96 34.04
N LYS A 381 -14.48 15.90 33.46
CA LYS A 381 -14.62 16.33 32.07
C LYS A 381 -13.48 15.76 31.24
N LEU A 382 -13.81 14.92 30.28
CA LEU A 382 -12.85 14.13 29.51
C LEU A 382 -12.69 14.73 28.11
N GLY A 383 -11.62 15.51 27.90
CA GLY A 383 -11.31 16.11 26.60
C GLY A 383 -10.70 15.09 25.64
N VAL A 384 -11.34 14.86 24.50
CA VAL A 384 -10.84 13.90 23.50
C VAL A 384 -11.11 14.39 22.08
N VAL A 385 -10.18 14.12 21.18
CA VAL A 385 -10.36 14.38 19.76
C VAL A 385 -11.23 13.27 19.14
N GLY A 386 -12.30 13.62 18.45
CA GLY A 386 -13.19 12.65 17.81
C GLY A 386 -12.48 11.79 16.75
N GLN A 387 -12.98 10.57 16.54
CA GLN A 387 -12.42 9.60 15.58
C GLN A 387 -10.95 9.20 15.88
N THR A 388 -10.59 9.14 17.16
CA THR A 388 -9.28 8.67 17.61
C THR A 388 -9.44 7.42 18.51
N PRO A 389 -8.40 6.58 18.63
CA PRO A 389 -8.46 5.38 19.48
C PRO A 389 -8.90 5.65 20.95
N PRO A 390 -8.49 6.76 21.60
CA PRO A 390 -9.03 7.09 22.92
C PRO A 390 -10.54 7.38 22.96
N ALA A 391 -11.12 7.90 21.88
CA ALA A 391 -12.57 8.10 21.81
C ALA A 391 -13.31 6.75 21.81
N ASP A 392 -12.79 5.75 21.10
CA ASP A 392 -13.33 4.38 21.11
C ASP A 392 -13.18 3.73 22.49
N TRP A 393 -12.05 3.97 23.17
CA TRP A 393 -11.83 3.50 24.54
C TRP A 393 -12.88 4.07 25.51
N LEU A 394 -13.10 5.39 25.47
CA LEU A 394 -14.11 6.06 26.31
C LEU A 394 -15.53 5.54 26.03
N LEU A 395 -15.86 5.27 24.76
CA LEU A 395 -17.15 4.70 24.37
C LEU A 395 -17.33 3.29 24.95
N ARG A 396 -16.33 2.42 24.82
CA ARG A 396 -16.38 1.04 25.37
C ARG A 396 -16.57 1.02 26.88
N HIS A 397 -15.97 1.96 27.60
CA HIS A 397 -16.08 2.07 29.04
C HIS A 397 -17.28 2.91 29.52
N ARG A 398 -18.19 3.30 28.61
CA ARG A 398 -19.40 4.08 28.93
C ARG A 398 -19.12 5.42 29.62
N LEU A 399 -18.01 6.06 29.25
CA LEU A 399 -17.60 7.37 29.79
C LEU A 399 -18.02 8.54 28.88
N PHE A 400 -18.81 8.28 27.84
CA PHE A 400 -19.13 9.28 26.82
C PHE A 400 -19.99 10.45 27.33
N ASP A 401 -20.75 10.26 28.41
CA ASP A 401 -21.54 11.32 29.05
C ASP A 401 -20.66 12.46 29.63
N GLN A 402 -19.38 12.18 29.87
CA GLN A 402 -18.39 13.11 30.43
C GLN A 402 -17.52 13.77 29.36
N VAL A 403 -17.68 13.37 28.09
CA VAL A 403 -16.77 13.76 27.01
C VAL A 403 -16.98 15.22 26.60
N VAL A 404 -15.88 15.95 26.53
CA VAL A 404 -15.78 17.23 25.85
C VAL A 404 -15.09 16.99 24.50
N PRO A 405 -15.84 16.97 23.38
CA PRO A 405 -15.27 16.57 22.10
C PRO A 405 -14.49 17.71 21.43
N TYR A 406 -13.33 17.36 20.87
CA TYR A 406 -12.51 18.24 20.04
C TYR A 406 -12.52 17.76 18.59
N GLN A 407 -12.44 18.69 17.64
CA GLN A 407 -12.42 18.37 16.22
C GLN A 407 -11.02 17.93 15.79
N LEU A 408 -10.94 16.80 15.07
CA LEU A 408 -9.67 16.28 14.53
C LEU A 408 -9.06 17.21 13.49
N GLN A 409 -9.89 17.90 12.71
CA GLN A 409 -9.46 18.80 11.64
C GLN A 409 -10.32 20.06 11.65
N SER A 410 -9.76 21.17 12.17
CA SER A 410 -10.44 22.46 12.12
C SER A 410 -10.21 23.18 10.79
N GLY A 411 -11.23 23.92 10.34
CA GLY A 411 -11.09 24.89 9.26
C GLY A 411 -10.33 26.15 9.69
N ASP A 412 -10.21 26.38 11.00
CA ASP A 412 -9.53 27.53 11.60
C ASP A 412 -8.01 27.33 11.58
N PRO A 413 -7.24 28.15 10.84
CA PRO A 413 -5.78 28.04 10.77
C PRO A 413 -5.05 28.42 12.07
N GLU A 414 -5.74 29.10 13.00
CA GLU A 414 -5.15 29.50 14.28
C GLU A 414 -5.22 28.39 15.34
N ARG A 415 -6.02 27.34 15.09
CA ARG A 415 -6.09 26.17 15.96
C ARG A 415 -4.95 25.21 15.69
N TYR A 416 -4.30 24.79 16.76
CA TYR A 416 -3.22 23.79 16.77
C TYR A 416 -3.53 22.76 17.85
N PRO A 417 -3.05 21.51 17.71
CA PRO A 417 -3.52 20.41 18.53
C PRO A 417 -3.07 20.46 20.00
N GLY A 418 -2.13 21.35 20.34
CA GLY A 418 -1.67 21.59 21.71
C GLY A 418 -2.64 22.34 22.61
N GLU A 419 -3.61 23.05 22.04
CA GLU A 419 -4.49 23.95 22.81
C GLU A 419 -5.36 23.22 23.83
N ILE A 420 -5.71 21.95 23.57
CA ILE A 420 -6.44 21.11 24.54
C ILE A 420 -5.68 20.93 25.85
N VAL A 421 -4.35 20.84 25.81
CA VAL A 421 -3.51 20.71 27.00
C VAL A 421 -3.21 22.10 27.58
N GLU A 422 -2.67 22.99 26.77
CA GLU A 422 -2.16 24.28 27.22
C GLU A 422 -3.26 25.26 27.67
N LYS A 423 -4.38 25.32 26.95
CA LYS A 423 -5.45 26.30 27.21
C LYS A 423 -6.61 25.73 28.01
N ASP A 424 -6.96 24.46 27.79
CA ASP A 424 -8.20 23.90 28.35
C ASP A 424 -7.95 23.01 29.57
N LEU A 425 -6.97 22.09 29.53
CA LEU A 425 -6.61 21.27 30.68
C LEU A 425 -6.00 22.12 31.81
N VAL A 426 -4.99 22.94 31.49
CA VAL A 426 -4.33 23.80 32.49
C VAL A 426 -5.29 24.82 33.12
N ALA A 427 -6.26 25.33 32.36
CA ALA A 427 -7.27 26.25 32.88
C ALA A 427 -8.42 25.56 33.63
N GLY A 428 -8.44 24.21 33.69
CA GLY A 428 -9.49 23.44 34.36
C GLY A 428 -10.83 23.41 33.63
N LYS A 429 -10.84 23.66 32.30
CA LYS A 429 -12.05 23.47 31.48
C LYS A 429 -12.35 21.98 31.27
N ILE A 430 -11.30 21.17 31.20
CA ILE A 430 -11.34 19.71 31.22
C ILE A 430 -10.44 19.21 32.36
N ASP A 431 -10.72 18.01 32.88
CA ASP A 431 -9.94 17.40 33.97
C ASP A 431 -8.89 16.42 33.45
N VAL A 432 -9.16 15.78 32.31
CA VAL A 432 -8.28 14.83 31.63
C VAL A 432 -8.30 15.10 30.13
N ALA A 433 -7.13 15.16 29.50
CA ALA A 433 -6.99 15.26 28.05
C ALA A 433 -6.45 13.96 27.45
N PHE A 434 -7.14 13.40 26.47
CA PHE A 434 -6.70 12.24 25.69
C PHE A 434 -6.14 12.73 24.36
N VAL A 435 -4.81 12.67 24.23
CA VAL A 435 -4.07 13.26 23.11
C VAL A 435 -2.96 12.35 22.60
N TRP A 436 -2.47 12.63 21.40
CA TRP A 436 -1.35 11.89 20.83
C TRP A 436 -0.06 12.14 21.65
N GLY A 437 0.75 11.09 21.87
CA GLY A 437 1.92 11.12 22.75
C GLY A 437 2.87 12.32 22.58
N PRO A 438 3.30 12.68 21.35
CA PRO A 438 4.17 13.84 21.14
C PRO A 438 3.57 15.14 21.67
N ILE A 439 2.25 15.34 21.51
CA ILE A 439 1.52 16.49 22.06
C ILE A 439 1.54 16.41 23.60
N ALA A 440 1.16 15.26 24.15
CA ALA A 440 1.12 15.02 25.59
C ALA A 440 2.45 15.38 26.26
N GLY A 441 3.53 14.80 25.75
CA GLY A 441 4.87 14.93 26.31
C GLY A 441 5.42 16.35 26.23
N TYR A 442 5.29 17.00 25.07
CA TYR A 442 5.81 18.36 24.89
C TYR A 442 5.08 19.37 25.78
N PHE A 443 3.75 19.38 25.77
CA PHE A 443 2.99 20.36 26.54
C PHE A 443 3.04 20.08 28.05
N ALA A 444 3.17 18.81 28.46
CA ALA A 444 3.44 18.48 29.87
C ALA A 444 4.81 18.96 30.33
N LYS A 445 5.84 18.85 29.48
CA LYS A 445 7.19 19.32 29.79
C LYS A 445 7.29 20.85 29.87
N ASN A 446 6.58 21.56 29.00
CA ASN A 446 6.67 23.01 28.86
C ASN A 446 5.58 23.79 29.64
N ALA A 447 4.69 23.10 30.36
CA ALA A 447 3.68 23.75 31.18
C ALA A 447 4.32 24.51 32.35
N ALA A 448 4.41 25.85 32.25
CA ALA A 448 5.01 26.69 33.27
C ALA A 448 4.12 26.87 34.52
N SER A 449 2.79 26.85 34.33
CA SER A 449 1.80 27.19 35.37
C SER A 449 1.21 25.98 36.09
N ALA A 450 1.47 24.75 35.63
CA ALA A 450 0.92 23.54 36.21
C ALA A 450 1.86 22.33 36.01
N LYS A 451 1.96 21.46 37.01
CA LYS A 451 2.66 20.18 36.87
C LYS A 451 1.71 19.15 36.27
N LEU A 452 2.00 18.70 35.06
CA LEU A 452 1.18 17.71 34.37
C LEU A 452 1.75 16.29 34.54
N ALA A 453 0.87 15.29 34.60
CA ALA A 453 1.21 13.88 34.49
C ALA A 453 0.83 13.39 33.09
N VAL A 454 1.69 12.58 32.47
CA VAL A 454 1.44 11.92 31.18
C VAL A 454 1.43 10.43 31.43
N VAL A 455 0.31 9.79 31.10
CA VAL A 455 0.11 8.35 31.26
C VAL A 455 -0.15 7.75 29.87
N PRO A 456 0.87 7.13 29.24
CA PRO A 456 0.74 6.56 27.91
C PRO A 456 -0.14 5.30 27.91
N PHE A 457 -0.86 5.08 26.80
CA PHE A 457 -1.57 3.81 26.57
C PHE A 457 -0.60 2.72 26.15
N GLU A 458 -0.72 1.55 26.75
CA GLU A 458 0.01 0.35 26.31
C GLU A 458 -0.64 -0.25 25.05
N PRO A 459 0.13 -0.96 24.20
CA PRO A 459 -0.42 -1.68 23.06
C PRO A 459 -1.51 -2.67 23.50
N SER A 460 -2.67 -2.62 22.84
CA SER A 460 -3.80 -3.51 23.12
C SER A 460 -4.21 -4.27 21.85
N PRO A 461 -4.61 -5.56 21.96
CA PRO A 461 -5.15 -6.30 20.83
C PRO A 461 -6.54 -5.80 20.40
N GLU A 462 -7.24 -5.04 21.25
CA GLU A 462 -8.61 -4.58 20.98
C GLU A 462 -8.67 -3.20 20.33
N ILE A 463 -7.82 -2.28 20.79
CA ILE A 463 -7.75 -0.91 20.31
C ILE A 463 -6.29 -0.57 20.02
N HIS A 464 -6.02 -0.11 18.81
CA HIS A 464 -4.69 0.24 18.37
C HIS A 464 -4.33 1.68 18.79
N PHE A 465 -3.64 1.83 19.91
CA PHE A 465 -3.23 3.14 20.45
C PHE A 465 -1.87 3.62 19.97
N ASP A 466 -1.03 2.73 19.46
CA ASP A 466 0.34 3.04 19.09
C ASP A 466 0.54 3.05 17.57
N PHE A 467 1.36 3.96 17.08
CA PHE A 467 1.61 4.11 15.64
C PHE A 467 3.10 4.27 15.40
N ARG A 468 3.59 3.57 14.38
CA ARG A 468 4.93 3.77 13.83
C ARG A 468 4.89 4.95 12.86
N ILE A 469 5.81 5.88 13.02
CA ILE A 469 5.89 7.10 12.22
C ILE A 469 7.09 7.02 11.28
N ALA A 470 6.82 7.31 10.02
CA ALA A 470 7.75 7.33 8.91
C ALA A 470 7.74 8.71 8.24
N MET A 471 8.68 8.94 7.34
CA MET A 471 8.64 10.09 6.43
C MET A 471 7.84 9.74 5.18
N GLY A 472 7.19 10.74 4.59
CA GLY A 472 6.39 10.59 3.37
C GLY A 472 7.06 11.24 2.17
N VAL A 473 7.23 10.50 1.08
CA VAL A 473 7.66 11.00 -0.23
C VAL A 473 6.60 10.66 -1.29
N ARG A 474 6.72 11.16 -2.52
CA ARG A 474 5.73 10.80 -3.56
C ARG A 474 5.89 9.34 -3.98
N PHE A 475 4.80 8.74 -4.43
CA PHE A 475 4.85 7.40 -5.02
C PHE A 475 5.77 7.39 -6.24
N GLY A 476 6.55 6.33 -6.35
CA GLY A 476 7.48 6.13 -7.45
C GLY A 476 8.90 6.66 -7.21
N GLU A 477 9.11 7.62 -6.31
CA GLU A 477 10.41 8.26 -6.03
C GLU A 477 11.39 7.36 -5.24
N ARG A 478 11.70 6.16 -5.75
CA ARG A 478 12.48 5.14 -5.03
C ARG A 478 13.87 5.62 -4.63
N GLU A 479 14.62 6.26 -5.52
CA GLU A 479 15.98 6.75 -5.21
C GLU A 479 15.98 7.83 -4.13
N TRP A 480 15.01 8.74 -4.17
CA TRP A 480 14.84 9.78 -3.16
C TRP A 480 14.44 9.17 -1.81
N LYS A 481 13.48 8.25 -1.82
CA LYS A 481 13.09 7.48 -0.65
C LYS A 481 14.28 6.77 0.00
N ASP A 482 15.07 6.05 -0.80
CA ASP A 482 16.23 5.30 -0.33
C ASP A 482 17.31 6.23 0.23
N ARG A 483 17.46 7.43 -0.35
CA ARG A 483 18.36 8.46 0.16
C ARG A 483 17.90 8.97 1.53
N ILE A 484 16.61 9.27 1.69
CA ILE A 484 16.04 9.67 2.97
C ILE A 484 16.18 8.54 4.00
N GLU A 485 15.90 7.29 3.64
CA GLU A 485 16.07 6.14 4.53
C GLU A 485 17.51 6.00 5.03
N ARG A 486 18.51 6.17 4.15
CA ARG A 486 19.93 6.17 4.55
C ARG A 486 20.28 7.33 5.48
N LEU A 487 19.76 8.53 5.22
CA LEU A 487 19.99 9.70 6.07
C LEU A 487 19.39 9.54 7.46
N VAL A 488 18.16 9.04 7.53
CA VAL A 488 17.46 8.75 8.79
C VAL A 488 18.21 7.69 9.59
N GLU A 489 18.65 6.61 8.94
CA GLU A 489 19.42 5.56 9.61
C GLU A 489 20.76 6.08 10.16
N ALA A 490 21.51 6.81 9.34
CA ALA A 490 22.79 7.40 9.74
C ALA A 490 22.65 8.41 10.89
N ASN A 491 21.47 9.02 11.04
CA ASN A 491 21.19 10.03 12.07
C ASN A 491 20.23 9.56 13.16
N ARG A 492 19.97 8.25 13.27
CA ARG A 492 18.99 7.68 14.21
C ARG A 492 19.19 8.18 15.64
N GLY A 493 20.42 8.17 16.15
CA GLY A 493 20.72 8.67 17.50
C GLY A 493 20.42 10.15 17.71
N ARG A 494 20.68 11.00 16.70
CA ARG A 494 20.41 12.46 16.77
C ARG A 494 18.93 12.76 16.67
N ILE A 495 18.20 12.03 15.81
CA ILE A 495 16.73 12.13 15.73
C ILE A 495 16.10 11.71 17.06
N GLN A 496 16.60 10.63 17.67
CA GLN A 496 16.15 10.18 18.98
C GLN A 496 16.41 11.21 20.09
N ALA A 497 17.57 11.88 20.07
CA ALA A 497 17.87 12.98 20.99
C ALA A 497 16.92 14.18 20.79
N ILE A 498 16.55 14.52 19.55
CA ILE A 498 15.54 15.55 19.27
C ILE A 498 14.19 15.15 19.89
N LEU A 499 13.71 13.93 19.61
CA LEU A 499 12.42 13.47 20.16
C LEU A 499 12.40 13.48 21.70
N ALA A 500 13.48 13.03 22.34
CA ALA A 500 13.63 13.07 23.79
C ALA A 500 13.66 14.51 24.36
N ALA A 501 14.34 15.44 23.67
CA ALA A 501 14.37 16.85 24.07
C ALA A 501 12.97 17.50 24.06
N TYR A 502 12.08 17.03 23.19
CA TYR A 502 10.69 17.47 23.11
C TYR A 502 9.74 16.66 24.00
N GLY A 503 10.25 15.71 24.79
CA GLY A 503 9.47 14.91 25.72
C GLY A 503 8.56 13.88 25.05
N VAL A 504 8.80 13.53 23.77
CA VAL A 504 7.95 12.59 23.03
C VAL A 504 8.00 11.20 23.70
N PRO A 505 6.86 10.64 24.16
CA PRO A 505 6.78 9.26 24.63
C PRO A 505 7.05 8.30 23.48
N GLN A 506 7.98 7.38 23.66
CA GLN A 506 8.35 6.42 22.62
C GLN A 506 8.16 4.99 23.08
N LEU A 507 7.91 4.08 22.13
CA LEU A 507 7.87 2.65 22.37
C LEU A 507 8.97 1.95 21.59
N ASP A 508 9.53 0.91 22.17
CA ASP A 508 10.45 0.01 21.45
C ASP A 508 9.70 -0.87 20.44
N ASP A 509 10.45 -1.70 19.70
CA ASP A 509 9.87 -2.61 18.72
C ASP A 509 8.94 -3.66 19.34
N ALA A 510 9.15 -4.01 20.62
CA ALA A 510 8.30 -4.89 21.40
C ALA A 510 7.05 -4.19 21.94
N GLY A 511 6.92 -2.87 21.76
CA GLY A 511 5.78 -2.08 22.25
C GLY A 511 5.87 -1.70 23.71
N ARG A 512 7.06 -1.74 24.32
CA ARG A 512 7.28 -1.27 25.68
C ARG A 512 7.60 0.22 25.68
N ILE A 513 7.00 0.95 26.60
CA ILE A 513 7.28 2.37 26.80
C ILE A 513 8.77 2.52 27.16
N MET A 514 9.49 3.30 26.36
CA MET A 514 10.89 3.62 26.59
C MET A 514 10.98 4.65 27.72
N ALA A 515 11.94 4.46 28.63
CA ALA A 515 12.25 5.48 29.61
C ALA A 515 12.64 6.78 28.88
N VAL A 516 11.91 7.86 29.13
CA VAL A 516 12.34 9.19 28.71
C VAL A 516 13.67 9.44 29.42
N PRO A 517 14.79 9.66 28.72
CA PRO A 517 16.06 9.92 29.39
C PRO A 517 15.88 11.06 30.38
N ALA A 518 16.16 10.80 31.66
CA ALA A 518 16.32 11.87 32.64
C ALA A 518 17.46 12.77 32.14
N GLN A 519 17.20 14.08 32.08
CA GLN A 519 18.28 15.06 31.92
C GLN A 519 19.05 15.19 33.21
#